data_AF-A0A9D7PWM0-F1
#
_entry.id   AF-A0A9D7PWM0-F1
#
_cell.length_a   1.000
_cell.length_b   1.000
_cell.length_c   1.000
_cell.angle_alpha   90.00
_cell.angle_beta   90.00
_cell.angle_gamma   90.00
#
_symmetry.space_group_name_H-M   'P 1'
#
loop_
_entity.id
_entity.type
_entity.pdbx_description
1 polymer ?
#
loop_
_entity_poly.entity_id
_entity_poly.type
_entity_poly.pdbx_seq_one_letter_code
_entity_poly.pdbx_strand_id
1 'polypeptide(L)'
;MVLPNSLTYPLITQPLQISNDEVIFVGEDQDLWIFQISNSKLTPTGIKASAPYVRKRTQQLISYNWKSQEFYQITLKTGHAEKLPQLKGASGLVYLPNDDVIIYGKSRMRMLISETYDIFAYSFDTKKEIKLRTRSLSSSGAMAHKGPDEPGGIQSCWREIRSGTR
;
A
#
# COMPACT_ATOMS: atom_id res chain seq x y z
N MET A 1 -0.22 16.13 1.91
CA MET A 1 -1.08 17.14 1.23
C MET A 1 -1.19 18.34 2.15
N VAL A 2 -0.57 19.48 1.80
CA VAL A 2 -0.66 20.73 2.57
C VAL A 2 -1.57 21.65 1.77
N LEU A 3 -2.73 21.99 2.32
CA LEU A 3 -3.57 23.04 1.75
C LEU A 3 -3.05 24.40 2.20
N PRO A 4 -3.22 25.45 1.39
CA PRO A 4 -2.91 26.81 1.80
C PRO A 4 -3.78 27.12 3.03
N ASN A 5 -3.14 27.55 4.12
CA ASN A 5 -3.68 27.95 5.45
C ASN A 5 -3.15 27.15 6.66
N SER A 6 -2.04 26.41 6.54
CA SER A 6 -1.33 25.84 7.71
C SER A 6 -2.13 24.84 8.56
N LEU A 7 -3.33 24.45 8.12
CA LEU A 7 -4.10 23.37 8.74
C LEU A 7 -3.50 22.04 8.28
N THR A 8 -2.67 21.46 9.14
CA THR A 8 -2.24 20.07 8.99
C THR A 8 -3.49 19.23 9.20
N TYR A 9 -4.04 18.62 8.14
CA TYR A 9 -5.04 17.58 8.33
C TYR A 9 -4.43 16.57 9.30
N PRO A 10 -5.08 16.24 10.43
CA PRO A 10 -4.57 15.19 11.28
C PRO A 10 -4.53 13.95 10.39
N LEU A 11 -3.33 13.46 10.12
CA LEU A 11 -3.17 12.20 9.43
C LEU A 11 -3.55 11.14 10.46
N ILE A 12 -4.86 10.91 10.61
CA ILE A 12 -5.39 9.89 11.52
C ILE A 12 -5.02 8.56 10.89
N THR A 13 -3.85 8.07 11.27
CA THR A 13 -3.41 6.71 10.97
C THR A 13 -3.82 5.84 12.13
N GLN A 14 -4.46 4.71 11.83
CA GLN A 14 -4.76 3.74 12.89
C GLN A 14 -3.44 3.17 13.40
N PRO A 15 -3.27 2.99 14.72
CA PRO A 15 -2.20 2.18 15.27
C PRO A 15 -2.23 0.79 14.66
N LEU A 16 -1.06 0.23 14.38
CA LEU A 16 -0.93 -1.05 13.70
C LEU A 16 -0.15 -2.02 14.58
N GLN A 17 -0.76 -3.13 14.95
CA GLN A 17 -0.08 -4.20 15.66
C GLN A 17 0.74 -5.04 14.65
N ILE A 18 2.07 -4.99 14.80
CA ILE A 18 3.03 -5.66 13.91
C ILE A 18 3.43 -7.05 14.41
N SER A 19 3.33 -7.29 15.72
CA SER A 19 3.52 -8.59 16.35
C SER A 19 2.63 -8.70 17.59
N ASN A 20 2.63 -9.85 18.27
CA ASN A 20 1.88 -10.00 19.52
C ASN A 20 2.36 -9.03 20.62
N ASP A 21 3.58 -8.51 20.51
CA ASP A 21 4.21 -7.65 21.53
C ASP A 21 4.47 -6.22 21.05
N GLU A 22 4.28 -5.91 19.76
CA GLU A 22 4.69 -4.63 19.20
C GLU A 22 3.55 -3.95 18.43
N VAL A 23 3.35 -2.68 18.75
CA VAL A 23 2.42 -1.77 18.06
C VAL A 23 3.21 -0.61 17.48
N ILE A 24 2.92 -0.27 16.23
CA ILE A 24 3.51 0.87 15.53
C ILE A 24 2.45 1.93 15.25
N PHE A 25 2.77 3.19 15.46
CA PHE A 25 1.85 4.30 15.22
C PHE A 25 2.61 5.60 14.94
N VAL A 26 1.91 6.57 14.36
CA VAL A 26 2.44 7.91 14.12
C VAL A 26 2.13 8.78 15.34
N GLY A 27 3.17 9.36 15.95
CA GLY A 27 3.05 10.30 17.06
C GLY A 27 2.65 11.70 16.61
N GLU A 28 2.30 12.56 17.56
CA GLU A 28 1.97 13.98 17.29
C GLU A 28 3.15 14.76 16.70
N ASP A 29 4.37 14.31 16.99
CA ASP A 29 5.63 14.80 16.42
C ASP A 29 5.87 14.37 14.97
N GLN A 30 4.92 13.63 14.38
CA GLN A 30 4.97 13.04 13.04
C GLN A 30 6.06 11.97 12.87
N ASP A 31 6.64 11.50 13.97
CA ASP A 31 7.57 10.38 13.98
C ASP A 31 6.80 9.08 14.12
N LEU A 32 7.36 8.01 13.56
CA LEU A 32 6.85 6.68 13.71
C LEU A 32 7.44 6.05 14.98
N TRP A 33 6.57 5.58 15.86
CA TRP A 33 6.91 5.04 17.17
C TRP A 33 6.59 3.56 17.26
N ILE A 34 7.43 2.81 17.96
CA ILE A 34 7.18 1.40 18.33
C ILE A 34 6.92 1.34 19.83
N PHE A 35 5.77 0.79 20.22
CA PHE A 35 5.43 0.48 21.60
C PHE A 35 5.49 -1.03 21.82
N GLN A 36 6.29 -1.44 22.80
CA GLN A 36 6.41 -2.82 23.27
C GLN A 36 5.46 -3.05 24.44
N ILE A 37 4.53 -4.00 24.29
CA ILE A 37 3.43 -4.24 25.22
C ILE A 37 3.96 -4.89 26.51
N SER A 38 4.85 -5.87 26.40
CA SER A 38 5.37 -6.68 27.51
C SER A 38 6.08 -5.87 28.59
N ASN A 39 6.74 -4.77 28.21
CA ASN A 39 7.57 -3.95 29.10
C ASN A 39 7.21 -2.46 29.07
N SER A 40 6.12 -2.09 28.40
CA SER A 40 5.65 -0.71 28.23
C SER A 40 6.72 0.25 27.67
N LYS A 41 7.65 -0.26 26.87
CA LYS A 41 8.74 0.54 26.31
C LYS A 41 8.29 1.21 25.01
N LEU A 42 8.49 2.53 24.94
CA LEU A 42 8.27 3.33 23.75
C LEU A 42 9.62 3.68 23.11
N THR A 43 9.78 3.41 21.82
CA THR A 43 11.03 3.66 21.07
C THR A 43 10.75 4.43 19.78
N PRO A 44 11.44 5.57 19.52
CA PRO A 44 11.30 6.28 18.26
C PRO A 44 12.07 5.54 17.16
N THR A 45 11.51 5.50 15.96
CA THR A 45 12.20 4.90 14.80
C THR A 45 13.07 5.90 14.01
N GLY A 46 12.89 7.20 14.24
CA GLY A 46 13.49 8.28 13.45
C GLY A 46 12.85 8.48 12.06
N ILE A 47 11.85 7.67 11.70
CA ILE A 47 11.14 7.76 10.43
C ILE A 47 10.02 8.79 10.58
N LYS A 48 10.06 9.84 9.75
CA LYS A 48 9.10 10.93 9.77
C LYS A 48 8.17 10.89 8.57
N ALA A 49 7.03 11.54 8.73
CA ALA A 49 6.10 11.83 7.64
C ALA A 49 5.56 10.57 6.92
N SER A 50 5.34 9.50 7.67
CA SER A 50 5.13 8.14 7.15
C SER A 50 3.79 7.57 7.64
N ALA A 51 2.87 7.23 6.74
CA ALA A 51 1.64 6.53 7.07
C ALA A 51 1.85 5.02 6.92
N PRO A 52 1.79 4.22 8.00
CA PRO A 52 2.20 2.82 7.97
C PRO A 52 1.11 1.91 7.35
N TYR A 53 1.55 0.88 6.62
CA TYR A 53 0.78 -0.26 6.11
C TYR A 53 1.62 -1.52 6.38
N VAL A 54 1.11 -2.49 7.15
CA VAL A 54 1.96 -3.56 7.68
C VAL A 54 2.21 -4.70 6.69
N ARG A 55 3.49 -5.12 6.59
CA ARG A 55 3.96 -6.38 5.99
C ARG A 55 4.38 -7.36 7.10
N LYS A 56 3.41 -7.99 7.77
CA LYS A 56 3.60 -8.70 9.07
C LYS A 56 4.69 -9.79 9.06
N ARG A 57 4.95 -10.41 7.91
CA ARG A 57 5.83 -11.59 7.82
C ARG A 57 7.32 -11.25 7.94
N THR A 58 7.75 -10.02 7.65
CA THR A 58 9.17 -9.74 7.38
C THR A 58 9.83 -8.69 8.28
N GLN A 59 9.20 -8.25 9.38
CA GLN A 59 9.70 -7.11 10.18
C GLN A 59 9.93 -5.84 9.33
N GLN A 60 9.16 -5.73 8.25
CA GLN A 60 9.17 -4.60 7.34
C GLN A 60 7.81 -3.92 7.33
N LEU A 61 7.83 -2.63 7.05
CA LEU A 61 6.67 -1.79 6.94
C LEU A 61 6.61 -1.22 5.52
N ILE A 62 5.45 -1.29 4.88
CA ILE A 62 5.18 -0.46 3.71
C ILE A 62 4.65 0.86 4.24
N SER A 63 5.20 1.98 3.80
CA SER A 63 4.75 3.27 4.32
C SER A 63 4.64 4.30 3.22
N TYR A 64 3.57 5.08 3.28
CA TYR A 64 3.36 6.21 2.40
C TYR A 64 3.97 7.47 3.01
N ASN A 65 4.97 8.04 2.36
CA ASN A 65 5.55 9.31 2.76
C ASN A 65 4.74 10.46 2.15
N TRP A 66 4.04 11.24 2.96
CA TRP A 66 3.16 12.30 2.45
C TRP A 66 3.89 13.58 2.01
N LYS A 67 5.17 13.73 2.33
CA LYS A 67 6.02 14.82 1.83
C LYS A 67 6.50 14.54 0.42
N SER A 68 7.05 13.34 0.18
CA SER A 68 7.50 12.94 -1.16
C SER A 68 6.38 12.37 -2.04
N GLN A 69 5.23 12.01 -1.45
CA GLN A 69 4.12 11.32 -2.10
C GLN A 69 4.52 9.94 -2.67
N GLU A 70 5.40 9.24 -1.98
CA GLU A 70 5.99 7.98 -2.43
C GLU A 70 5.84 6.88 -1.39
N PHE A 71 5.81 5.63 -1.85
CA PHE A 71 5.81 4.47 -0.98
C PHE A 71 7.23 3.97 -0.75
N TYR A 72 7.50 3.57 0.49
CA TYR A 72 8.76 2.97 0.90
C TYR A 72 8.50 1.65 1.61
N GLN A 73 9.40 0.70 1.44
CA GLN A 73 9.57 -0.45 2.31
C GLN A 73 10.64 -0.11 3.35
N ILE A 74 10.27 -0.16 4.62
CA ILE A 74 11.12 0.21 5.73
C ILE A 74 11.44 -1.05 6.54
N THR A 75 12.71 -1.30 6.80
CA THR A 75 13.14 -2.34 7.75
C THR A 75 13.15 -1.77 9.15
N LEU A 76 12.26 -2.24 10.03
CA LEU A 76 12.05 -1.62 11.35
C LEU A 76 13.30 -1.65 12.24
N LYS A 77 14.09 -2.73 12.17
CA LYS A 77 15.30 -2.90 12.99
C LYS A 77 16.41 -1.91 12.63
N THR A 78 16.56 -1.56 11.35
CA THR A 78 17.66 -0.73 10.85
C THR A 78 17.22 0.69 10.48
N GLY A 79 15.92 0.94 10.39
CA GLY A 79 15.37 2.18 9.83
C GLY A 79 15.63 2.34 8.33
N HIS A 80 16.22 1.34 7.66
CA HIS A 80 16.53 1.44 6.23
C HIS A 80 15.25 1.50 5.41
N ALA A 81 15.12 2.53 4.58
CA ALA A 81 13.98 2.77 3.72
C ALA A 81 14.36 2.59 2.24
N GLU A 82 13.72 1.63 1.58
CA GLU A 82 13.82 1.36 0.16
C GLU A 82 12.57 1.90 -0.54
N LYS A 83 12.74 2.65 -1.63
CA LYS A 83 11.61 3.17 -2.40
C LYS A 83 10.92 2.06 -3.19
N LEU A 84 9.59 2.09 -3.28
CA LEU A 84 8.76 1.17 -4.06
C LEU A 84 8.22 1.86 -5.32
N PRO A 85 9.02 2.01 -6.41
CA PRO A 85 8.62 2.75 -7.60
C PRO A 85 7.36 2.20 -8.28
N GLN A 86 7.13 0.90 -8.19
CA GLN A 86 5.93 0.22 -8.69
C GLN A 86 4.64 0.73 -8.04
N LEU A 87 4.68 1.28 -6.83
CA LEU A 87 3.51 1.83 -6.14
C LEU A 87 3.30 3.33 -6.44
N LYS A 88 4.05 3.92 -7.37
CA LYS A 88 3.85 5.33 -7.76
C LYS A 88 2.43 5.53 -8.30
N GLY A 89 1.71 6.51 -7.73
CA GLY A 89 0.32 6.80 -8.07
C GLY A 89 -0.68 5.71 -7.63
N ALA A 90 -0.26 4.79 -6.76
CA ALA A 90 -1.15 3.79 -6.20
C ALA A 90 -2.17 4.42 -5.24
N SER A 91 -3.40 3.93 -5.28
CA SER A 91 -4.48 4.24 -4.35
C SER A 91 -5.18 2.96 -3.92
N GLY A 92 -5.87 2.99 -2.77
CA GLY A 92 -6.62 1.84 -2.26
C GLY A 92 -5.76 0.58 -2.11
N LEU A 93 -4.80 0.60 -1.18
CA LEU A 93 -3.82 -0.48 -1.01
C LEU A 93 -4.29 -1.50 0.03
N VAL A 94 -4.14 -2.79 -0.30
CA VAL A 94 -4.39 -3.91 0.62
C VAL A 94 -3.22 -4.88 0.55
N TYR A 95 -2.61 -5.17 1.69
CA TYR A 95 -1.55 -6.17 1.79
C TYR A 95 -2.12 -7.54 2.19
N LEU A 96 -1.67 -8.59 1.50
CA LEU A 96 -2.02 -9.99 1.73
C LEU A 96 -0.83 -10.72 2.37
N PRO A 97 -0.87 -10.99 3.69
CA PRO A 97 0.27 -11.52 4.44
C PRO A 97 0.68 -12.94 4.04
N ASN A 98 -0.27 -13.77 3.61
CA ASN A 98 0.00 -15.18 3.31
C ASN A 98 0.78 -15.34 2.00
N ASP A 99 0.47 -14.51 1.01
CA ASP A 99 1.07 -14.54 -0.32
C ASP A 99 2.20 -13.51 -0.51
N ASP A 100 2.39 -12.66 0.49
CA ASP A 100 3.35 -11.55 0.46
C ASP A 100 3.18 -10.64 -0.77
N VAL A 101 1.93 -10.23 -0.98
CA VAL A 101 1.47 -9.47 -2.14
C VAL A 101 0.75 -8.22 -1.67
N ILE A 102 0.91 -7.12 -2.42
CA ILE A 102 0.07 -5.92 -2.27
C ILE A 102 -0.83 -5.76 -3.49
N ILE A 103 -2.12 -5.57 -3.24
CA ILE A 103 -3.12 -5.22 -4.26
C ILE A 103 -3.40 -3.73 -4.15
N TYR A 104 -3.45 -3.04 -5.28
CA TYR A 104 -3.70 -1.60 -5.31
C TYR A 104 -4.30 -1.15 -6.65
N GLY A 105 -4.96 0.00 -6.64
CA GLY A 105 -5.46 0.67 -7.83
C GLY A 105 -4.46 1.70 -8.37
N LYS A 106 -4.45 1.93 -9.68
CA LYS A 106 -3.84 3.11 -10.31
C LYS A 106 -4.85 3.73 -11.27
N SER A 107 -5.03 5.04 -11.22
CA SER A 107 -5.80 5.73 -12.26
C SER A 107 -4.91 6.10 -13.45
N ARG A 108 -5.48 6.01 -14.64
CA ARG A 108 -4.87 6.47 -15.89
C ARG A 108 -5.87 7.36 -16.59
N MET A 109 -5.42 8.55 -16.96
CA MET A 109 -6.19 9.44 -17.83
C MET A 109 -6.13 8.89 -19.26
N ARG A 110 -7.27 8.52 -19.83
CA ARG A 110 -7.38 7.99 -21.19
C ARG A 110 -8.19 8.97 -22.03
N MET A 111 -7.50 9.78 -22.83
CA MET A 111 -8.06 10.98 -23.48
C MET A 111 -8.67 11.97 -22.47
N LEU A 112 -8.84 13.24 -22.86
CA LEU A 112 -9.17 14.39 -21.99
C LEU A 112 -10.45 14.27 -21.14
N ILE A 113 -11.21 13.16 -21.24
CA ILE A 113 -12.56 13.02 -20.67
C ILE A 113 -12.85 11.66 -20.00
N SER A 114 -11.90 10.71 -19.97
CA SER A 114 -12.15 9.41 -19.31
C SER A 114 -11.02 8.98 -18.38
N GLU A 115 -11.38 8.61 -17.16
CA GLU A 115 -10.46 8.04 -16.18
C GLU A 115 -10.67 6.52 -16.14
N THR A 116 -9.59 5.77 -16.34
CA THR A 116 -9.60 4.31 -16.24
C THR A 116 -8.89 3.92 -14.95
N TYR A 117 -9.49 3.02 -14.18
CA TYR A 117 -8.92 2.49 -12.94
C TYR A 117 -8.46 1.06 -13.19
N ASP A 118 -7.16 0.84 -13.13
CA ASP A 118 -6.55 -0.48 -13.23
C ASP A 118 -6.25 -1.00 -11.81
N ILE A 119 -6.52 -2.29 -11.58
CA ILE A 119 -6.14 -2.99 -10.35
C ILE A 119 -4.91 -3.83 -10.65
N PHE A 120 -3.89 -3.70 -9.81
CA PHE A 120 -2.63 -4.43 -9.90
C PHE A 120 -2.39 -5.25 -8.64
N ALA A 121 -1.61 -6.30 -8.78
CA ALA A 121 -0.97 -7.00 -7.69
C ALA A 121 0.54 -6.95 -7.88
N TYR A 122 1.27 -6.69 -6.80
CA TYR A 122 2.71 -6.75 -6.76
C TYR A 122 3.17 -7.76 -5.71
N SER A 123 4.00 -8.72 -6.13
CA SER A 123 4.60 -9.73 -5.27
C SER A 123 5.97 -9.28 -4.79
N PHE A 124 6.18 -9.28 -3.48
CA PHE A 124 7.47 -8.93 -2.90
C PHE A 124 8.51 -10.05 -3.07
N ASP A 125 8.06 -11.31 -3.14
CA ASP A 125 8.90 -12.48 -3.37
C ASP A 125 9.47 -12.49 -4.80
N THR A 126 8.60 -12.35 -5.81
CA THR A 126 9.02 -12.43 -7.21
C THR A 126 9.45 -11.09 -7.80
N LYS A 127 9.19 -9.99 -7.09
CA LYS A 127 9.38 -8.60 -7.55
C LYS A 127 8.59 -8.28 -8.83
N LYS A 128 7.54 -9.04 -9.13
CA LYS A 128 6.68 -8.83 -10.31
C LYS A 128 5.41 -8.07 -9.97
N GLU A 129 5.05 -7.16 -10.86
CA GLU A 129 3.74 -6.49 -10.90
C GLU A 129 2.91 -7.13 -12.02
N ILE A 130 1.67 -7.49 -11.71
CA ILE A 130 0.72 -7.96 -12.71
C ILE A 130 -0.57 -7.14 -12.65
N LYS A 131 -1.21 -6.95 -13.81
CA LYS A 131 -2.52 -6.32 -13.89
C LYS A 131 -3.59 -7.39 -13.67
N LEU A 132 -4.46 -7.17 -12.67
CA LEU A 132 -5.56 -8.05 -12.35
C LEU A 132 -6.83 -7.70 -13.11
N ARG A 133 -7.12 -6.40 -13.28
CA ARG A 133 -8.35 -5.92 -13.93
C ARG A 133 -8.21 -4.49 -14.44
N THR A 134 -8.98 -4.15 -15.46
CA THR A 134 -9.22 -2.78 -15.92
C THR A 134 -10.69 -2.42 -15.72
N ARG A 135 -10.98 -1.29 -15.09
CA ARG A 135 -12.32 -0.70 -15.02
C ARG A 135 -12.31 0.65 -15.71
N SER A 136 -12.92 0.74 -16.89
CA SER A 136 -13.17 2.00 -17.58
C SER A 136 -14.47 2.62 -17.08
N LEU A 137 -14.43 3.86 -16.60
CA LEU A 137 -15.64 4.65 -16.40
C LEU A 137 -15.89 5.45 -17.68
N SER A 138 -16.83 4.99 -18.51
CA SER A 138 -17.33 5.77 -19.64
C SER A 138 -18.33 6.81 -19.14
N SER A 139 -18.05 8.09 -19.38
CA SER A 139 -19.01 9.19 -19.22
C SER A 139 -20.04 9.16 -20.36
N SER A 140 -20.90 8.15 -20.37
CA SER A 140 -22.19 8.20 -21.07
C SER A 140 -23.14 7.24 -20.38
N GLY A 141 -24.33 7.75 -20.04
CA GLY A 141 -25.38 6.98 -19.38
C GLY A 141 -25.84 5.83 -20.26
N ALA A 142 -25.33 4.64 -20.00
CA ALA A 142 -25.93 3.38 -20.39
C ALA A 142 -25.46 2.33 -19.38
N MET A 143 -26.38 1.87 -18.53
CA MET A 143 -26.16 0.67 -17.73
C MET A 143 -26.04 -0.52 -18.69
N ALA A 144 -24.82 -0.83 -19.12
CA ALA A 144 -24.50 -2.13 -19.67
C ALA A 144 -23.96 -3.00 -18.52
N HIS A 145 -24.87 -3.74 -17.87
CA HIS A 145 -24.48 -4.90 -17.08
C HIS A 145 -23.83 -5.93 -18.01
N LYS A 146 -22.50 -5.91 -18.12
CA LYS A 146 -21.75 -7.12 -18.48
C LYS A 146 -21.33 -7.80 -17.18
N GLY A 147 -21.77 -9.04 -17.02
CA GLY A 147 -21.43 -9.93 -15.92
C GLY A 147 -19.92 -10.17 -15.80
N PRO A 148 -19.48 -10.84 -14.72
CA PRO A 148 -18.10 -10.85 -14.31
C PRO A 148 -17.19 -11.50 -15.37
N ASP A 149 -16.09 -10.81 -15.63
CA ASP A 149 -14.92 -11.32 -16.35
C ASP A 149 -14.60 -12.75 -15.87
N GLU A 150 -14.35 -13.65 -16.81
CA GLU A 150 -14.23 -15.08 -16.58
C GLU A 150 -13.30 -15.45 -15.40
N PRO A 151 -13.69 -16.38 -14.52
CA PRO A 151 -12.89 -16.79 -13.36
C PRO A 151 -11.50 -17.36 -13.72
N GLY A 152 -11.29 -17.77 -14.98
CA GLY A 152 -10.00 -18.27 -15.47
C GLY A 152 -8.90 -17.22 -15.55
N GLY A 153 -9.24 -15.95 -15.85
CA GLY A 153 -8.24 -14.88 -16.00
C GLY A 153 -7.54 -14.53 -14.69
N ILE A 154 -8.33 -14.32 -13.63
CA ILE A 154 -7.80 -14.02 -12.29
C ILE A 154 -7.00 -15.21 -11.74
N GLN A 155 -7.45 -16.45 -11.93
CA GLN A 155 -6.71 -17.64 -11.49
C GLN A 155 -5.38 -17.83 -12.25
N SER A 156 -5.33 -17.48 -13.53
CA SER A 156 -4.09 -17.49 -14.31
C SER A 156 -3.10 -16.45 -13.79
N CYS A 157 -3.58 -15.23 -13.54
CA CYS A 157 -2.80 -14.15 -12.91
C CYS A 157 -2.23 -14.57 -11.55
N TRP A 158 -3.03 -15.21 -10.68
CA TRP A 158 -2.56 -15.70 -9.39
C TRP A 158 -1.50 -16.81 -9.50
N ARG A 159 -1.61 -17.69 -10.50
CA ARG A 159 -0.58 -18.69 -10.78
C ARG A 159 0.74 -18.04 -11.18
N GLU A 160 0.71 -17.01 -12.03
CA GLU A 160 1.89 -16.28 -12.47
C GLU A 160 2.60 -15.55 -11.31
N ILE A 161 1.84 -14.98 -10.37
CA ILE A 161 2.38 -14.41 -9.13
C ILE A 161 3.14 -15.46 -8.31
N ARG A 162 2.59 -16.67 -8.19
CA ARG A 162 3.13 -17.72 -7.32
C ARG A 162 4.23 -18.57 -7.97
N SER A 163 4.27 -18.69 -9.29
CA SER A 163 5.18 -19.60 -10.01
C SER A 163 6.66 -19.22 -9.99
N GLY A 164 7.06 -18.17 -9.26
CA GLY A 164 8.46 -17.84 -8.96
C GLY A 164 9.01 -18.49 -7.69
N THR A 165 8.21 -19.28 -6.96
CA THR A 165 8.67 -20.03 -5.77
C THR A 165 9.27 -21.38 -6.18
N ARG A 166 10.60 -21.45 -6.24
CA ARG A 166 11.39 -22.69 -6.15
C ARG A 166 12.54 -22.47 -5.19
#